data_AF-A0A945CWV4-F1
#
_entry.id   AF-A0A945CWV4-F1
#
_cell.length_a   1.000
_cell.length_b   1.000
_cell.length_c   1.000
_cell.angle_alpha   90.00
_cell.angle_beta   90.00
_cell.angle_gamma   90.00
#
_symmetry.space_group_name_H-M   'P 1'
#
loop_
_entity.id
_entity.type
_entity.pdbx_description
1 polymer ?
#
loop_
_entity_poly.entity_id
_entity_poly.type
_entity_poly.pdbx_seq_one_letter_code
_entity_poly.pdbx_strand_id
1 'polypeptide(L)'
;LILAGSPFSAQVRGDMAPLKYIFLTLFFAATGMLANLPWLAESYHWLWALGTICGIIVGKTLIIVFVGMLWKQSRRVSIAAGLSLAQIGEFSFVIGAEAMGAKILSNDAFQLMISSSLVTLILSPLLIGKSRTIARFIDSLFGSKDHPNHTGGDALSGHVVVIGYGVSGRNVVDDLLETGEQVLVIDMGPNGIRHAREVGAFALLGNAQRRDVIDHAGIRVAKLVVLTLPDHRASAQTIIQIRSFDNDIPIIARARYSIHGQQIRDAGANIVVDEEECVGHTLAKKTLKQLGM
;
A
#
# COMPACT_ATOMS: atom_id res chain seq x y z
N LEU A 1 -7.38 2.83 29.26
CA LEU A 1 -7.93 1.56 28.73
C LEU A 1 -9.43 1.40 29.00
N ILE A 2 -9.93 1.74 30.20
CA ILE A 2 -11.36 1.62 30.59
C ILE A 2 -12.32 2.48 29.72
N LEU A 3 -11.85 3.59 29.15
CA LEU A 3 -12.67 4.50 28.33
C LEU A 3 -12.66 4.19 26.82
N ALA A 4 -11.82 3.26 26.35
CA ALA A 4 -11.64 3.00 24.91
C ALA A 4 -12.80 2.21 24.28
N GLY A 5 -13.61 1.51 25.10
CA GLY A 5 -14.81 0.79 24.66
C GLY A 5 -16.13 1.54 24.89
N SER A 6 -16.07 2.79 25.38
CA SER A 6 -17.27 3.59 25.68
C SER A 6 -17.78 4.33 24.44
N PRO A 7 -19.10 4.51 24.26
CA PRO A 7 -19.67 5.33 23.20
C PRO A 7 -19.20 6.80 23.24
N PHE A 8 -18.67 7.27 24.37
CA PHE A 8 -18.10 8.61 24.52
C PHE A 8 -16.63 8.72 24.06
N SER A 9 -15.99 7.62 23.68
CA SER A 9 -14.57 7.60 23.26
C SER A 9 -14.28 8.48 22.03
N ALA A 10 -15.24 8.57 21.10
CA ALA A 10 -15.14 9.44 19.93
C ALA A 10 -15.24 10.92 20.31
N GLN A 11 -16.13 11.25 21.23
CA GLN A 11 -16.35 12.62 21.71
C GLN A 11 -15.16 13.12 22.54
N VAL A 12 -14.67 12.31 23.49
CA VAL A 12 -13.46 12.63 24.27
C VAL A 12 -12.24 12.82 23.36
N ARG A 13 -12.12 12.06 22.26
CA ARG A 13 -11.05 12.24 21.27
C ARG A 13 -11.17 13.56 20.52
N GLY A 14 -12.40 13.98 20.19
CA GLY A 14 -12.68 15.28 19.61
C GLY A 14 -12.31 16.43 20.56
N ASP A 15 -12.71 16.29 21.83
CA ASP A 15 -12.47 17.30 22.87
C ASP A 15 -10.98 17.41 23.26
N MET A 16 -10.21 16.33 23.11
CA MET A 16 -8.76 16.33 23.32
C MET A 16 -7.95 16.85 22.13
N ALA A 17 -8.54 17.00 20.93
CA ALA A 17 -7.81 17.45 19.75
C ALA A 17 -7.24 18.88 19.91
N PRO A 18 -7.99 19.88 20.45
CA PRO A 18 -7.44 21.21 20.74
C PRO A 18 -6.27 21.18 21.73
N LEU A 19 -6.36 20.38 22.79
CA LEU A 19 -5.27 20.24 23.77
C LEU A 19 -4.00 19.69 23.11
N LYS A 20 -4.13 18.68 22.24
CA LYS A 20 -3.00 18.14 21.48
C LYS A 20 -2.29 19.23 20.66
N TYR A 21 -3.04 20.11 20.00
CA TYR A 21 -2.44 21.19 19.21
C TYR A 21 -1.72 22.22 20.08
N ILE A 22 -2.27 22.56 21.25
CA ILE A 22 -1.60 23.46 22.21
C ILE A 22 -0.29 22.84 22.69
N PHE A 23 -0.31 21.57 23.13
CA PHE A 23 0.91 20.89 23.59
C PHE A 23 1.95 20.72 22.48
N LEU A 24 1.52 20.40 21.26
CA LEU A 24 2.42 20.28 20.12
C LEU A 24 3.04 21.62 19.74
N THR A 25 2.27 22.71 19.80
CA THR A 25 2.78 24.08 19.57
C THR A 25 3.78 24.47 20.66
N LEU A 26 3.46 24.20 21.93
CA LEU A 26 4.36 24.48 23.06
C LEU A 26 5.65 23.66 22.97
N PHE A 27 5.55 22.38 22.62
CA PHE A 27 6.69 21.50 22.39
C PHE A 27 7.60 22.05 21.31
N PHE A 28 7.06 22.36 20.12
CA PHE A 28 7.87 22.90 19.02
C PHE A 28 8.47 24.27 19.33
N ALA A 29 7.74 25.15 20.02
CA ALA A 29 8.28 26.43 20.48
C ALA A 29 9.43 26.23 21.46
N ALA A 30 9.28 25.35 22.45
CA ALA A 30 10.31 25.03 23.44
C ALA A 30 11.55 24.39 22.80
N THR A 31 11.38 23.40 21.92
CA THR A 31 12.50 22.77 21.20
C THR A 31 13.21 23.78 20.29
N GLY A 32 12.46 24.67 19.64
CA GLY A 32 13.04 25.75 18.83
C GLY A 32 13.89 26.72 19.65
N MET A 33 13.47 27.05 20.88
CA MET A 33 14.26 27.88 21.80
C MET A 33 15.50 27.18 22.35
N LEU A 34 15.48 25.85 22.47
CA LEU A 34 16.63 25.05 22.89
C LEU A 34 17.75 25.00 21.83
N ALA A 35 17.38 25.17 20.56
CA ALA A 35 18.30 25.10 19.44
C ALA A 35 19.08 26.39 19.27
N ASN A 36 20.41 26.29 19.30
CA ASN A 36 21.28 27.43 19.11
C ASN A 36 21.73 27.54 17.64
N LEU A 37 21.02 28.33 16.83
CA LEU A 37 21.37 28.60 15.42
C LEU A 37 22.76 29.24 15.26
N PRO A 38 23.16 30.23 16.09
CA PRO A 38 24.52 30.77 16.06
C PRO A 38 25.61 29.72 16.26
N TRP A 39 25.42 28.78 17.20
CA TRP A 39 26.37 27.69 17.44
C TRP A 39 26.59 26.81 16.20
N LEU A 40 25.55 26.63 15.37
CA LEU A 40 25.64 25.86 14.12
C LEU A 40 26.47 26.58 13.04
N ALA A 41 26.44 27.91 13.04
CA ALA A 41 27.14 28.77 12.08
C ALA A 41 28.62 28.97 12.44
N GLU A 42 29.00 28.76 13.70
CA GLU A 42 30.38 28.85 14.16
C GLU A 42 31.18 27.57 13.81
N SER A 43 32.47 27.76 13.51
CA SER A 43 33.51 26.71 13.57
C SER A 43 33.22 25.38 12.82
N TYR A 44 32.51 25.42 11.69
CA TYR A 44 32.16 24.24 10.88
C TYR A 44 31.25 23.21 11.60
N HIS A 45 30.57 23.57 12.69
CA HIS A 45 29.65 22.67 13.40
C HIS A 45 28.48 22.18 12.53
N TRP A 46 28.07 22.96 11.53
CA TRP A 46 27.11 22.53 10.51
C TRP A 46 27.53 21.25 9.76
N LEU A 47 28.83 21.03 9.58
CA LEU A 47 29.37 19.84 8.90
C LEU A 47 29.18 18.59 9.77
N TRP A 48 29.43 18.72 11.07
CA TRP A 48 29.19 17.68 12.05
C TRP A 48 27.70 17.36 12.15
N ALA A 49 26.85 18.39 12.20
CA ALA A 49 25.40 18.22 12.23
C ALA A 49 24.90 17.49 10.98
N LEU A 50 25.39 17.86 9.79
CA LEU A 50 25.05 17.19 8.53
C LEU A 50 25.52 15.73 8.54
N GLY A 51 26.73 15.45 9.02
CA GLY A 51 27.24 14.09 9.19
C GLY A 51 26.37 13.25 10.12
N THR A 52 25.94 13.80 11.25
CA THR A 52 25.02 13.14 12.19
C THR A 52 23.65 12.88 11.56
N ILE A 53 23.08 13.85 10.84
CA ILE A 53 21.79 13.70 10.16
C ILE A 53 21.88 12.57 9.12
N CYS A 54 22.87 12.61 8.24
CA CYS A 54 23.10 11.59 7.23
C CYS A 54 23.33 10.21 7.87
N GLY A 55 24.16 10.15 8.92
CA GLY A 55 24.44 8.91 9.66
C GLY A 55 23.19 8.30 10.28
N ILE A 56 22.32 9.12 10.86
CA ILE A 56 21.06 8.65 11.47
C ILE A 56 20.08 8.17 10.39
N ILE A 57 19.90 8.95 9.32
CA ILE A 57 18.98 8.59 8.23
C ILE A 57 19.42 7.29 7.57
N VAL A 58 20.69 7.21 7.16
CA VAL A 58 21.26 6.03 6.50
C VAL A 58 21.28 4.85 7.45
N GLY A 59 21.81 5.03 8.67
CA GLY A 59 21.93 3.97 9.67
C GLY A 59 20.59 3.36 10.04
N LYS A 60 19.59 4.17 10.40
CA LYS A 60 18.24 3.65 10.71
C LYS A 60 17.58 3.01 9.51
N THR A 61 17.71 3.60 8.32
CA THR A 61 17.18 3.02 7.09
C THR A 61 17.77 1.65 6.84
N LEU A 62 19.08 1.48 6.96
CA LEU A 62 19.76 0.19 6.79
C LEU A 62 19.29 -0.85 7.80
N ILE A 63 19.18 -0.48 9.08
CA ILE A 63 18.67 -1.38 10.12
C ILE A 63 17.25 -1.86 9.77
N ILE A 64 16.36 -0.94 9.39
CA ILE A 64 14.97 -1.26 9.07
C ILE A 64 14.88 -2.09 7.77
N VAL A 65 15.71 -1.76 6.78
CA VAL A 65 15.79 -2.54 5.54
C VAL A 65 16.24 -3.96 5.84
N PHE A 66 17.26 -4.13 6.67
CA PHE A 66 17.77 -5.43 7.10
C PHE A 66 16.70 -6.25 7.83
N VAL A 67 16.00 -5.65 8.80
CA VAL A 67 14.89 -6.29 9.52
C VAL A 67 13.75 -6.66 8.56
N GLY A 68 13.38 -5.76 7.64
CA GLY A 68 12.35 -6.04 6.64
C GLY A 68 12.73 -7.20 5.71
N MET A 69 14.00 -7.29 5.33
CA MET A 69 14.50 -8.42 4.54
C MET A 69 14.48 -9.74 5.33
N LEU A 70 14.81 -9.74 6.62
CA LEU A 70 14.69 -10.92 7.48
C LEU A 70 13.25 -11.46 7.53
N TRP A 71 12.26 -10.57 7.48
CA TRP A 71 10.83 -10.93 7.38
C TRP A 71 10.30 -11.11 5.96
N LYS A 72 11.18 -11.30 4.97
CA LYS A 72 10.82 -11.55 3.57
C LYS A 72 9.93 -10.46 2.95
N GLN A 73 10.03 -9.23 3.43
CA GLN A 73 9.35 -8.08 2.82
C GLN A 73 10.09 -7.62 1.56
N SER A 74 9.35 -7.05 0.61
CA SER A 74 9.95 -6.53 -0.63
C SER A 74 10.94 -5.39 -0.32
N ARG A 75 12.07 -5.34 -1.04
CA ARG A 75 13.11 -4.30 -0.86
C ARG A 75 12.53 -2.89 -0.87
N ARG A 76 11.61 -2.62 -1.80
CA ARG A 76 10.91 -1.33 -1.91
C ARG A 76 10.12 -0.96 -0.66
N VAL A 77 9.38 -1.90 -0.08
CA VAL A 77 8.62 -1.68 1.15
C VAL A 77 9.56 -1.43 2.32
N SER A 78 10.63 -2.23 2.43
CA SER A 78 11.61 -2.10 3.50
C SER A 78 12.38 -0.77 3.45
N ILE A 79 12.77 -0.31 2.24
CA ILE A 79 13.42 1.00 2.04
C ILE A 79 12.46 2.14 2.36
N ALA A 80 11.21 2.08 1.87
CA ALA A 80 10.22 3.11 2.14
C ALA A 80 9.88 3.21 3.64
N ALA A 81 9.78 2.07 4.32
CA ALA A 81 9.60 2.01 5.77
C ALA A 81 10.81 2.60 6.52
N GLY A 82 12.04 2.26 6.08
CA GLY A 82 13.27 2.81 6.64
C GLY A 82 13.34 4.33 6.56
N LEU A 83 13.06 4.91 5.38
CA LEU A 83 13.03 6.35 5.19
C LEU A 83 11.93 7.03 6.02
N SER A 84 10.78 6.39 6.18
CA SER A 84 9.65 6.95 6.94
C SER A 84 9.90 6.98 8.45
N LEU A 85 10.78 6.11 8.94
CA LEU A 85 11.14 5.96 10.36
C LEU A 85 12.54 6.48 10.69
N ALA A 86 13.20 7.11 9.72
CA ALA A 86 14.56 7.64 9.84
C ALA A 86 14.68 8.82 10.82
N GLN A 87 13.56 9.42 11.23
CA GLN A 87 13.54 10.57 12.12
C GLN A 87 14.03 10.24 13.55
N ILE A 88 14.64 11.23 14.21
CA ILE A 88 14.97 11.16 15.64
C ILE A 88 13.70 11.34 16.47
N GLY A 89 13.49 10.45 17.44
CA GLY A 89 12.30 10.51 18.29
C GLY A 89 12.35 11.71 19.23
N GLU A 90 11.20 12.35 19.46
CA GLU A 90 11.06 13.52 20.34
C GLU A 90 11.48 13.23 21.79
N PHE A 91 11.38 11.97 22.24
CA PHE A 91 11.85 11.54 23.55
C PHE A 91 13.37 11.71 23.74
N SER A 92 14.15 11.75 22.66
CA SER A 92 15.58 12.02 22.73
C SER A 92 15.88 13.40 23.33
N PHE A 93 14.99 14.38 23.17
CA PHE A 93 15.15 15.71 23.77
C PHE A 93 15.09 15.67 25.30
N VAL A 94 14.13 14.92 25.84
CA VAL A 94 13.94 14.75 27.28
C VAL A 94 15.16 14.05 27.88
N ILE A 95 15.59 12.95 27.25
CA ILE A 95 16.77 12.19 27.72
C ILE A 95 18.04 13.05 27.64
N GLY A 96 18.22 13.82 26.56
CA GLY A 96 19.39 14.67 26.42
C GLY A 96 19.43 15.83 27.40
N ALA A 97 18.28 16.42 27.73
CA ALA A 97 18.20 17.52 28.70
C ALA A 97 18.57 17.03 30.12
N GLU A 98 18.04 15.86 30.52
CA GLU A 98 18.41 15.20 31.77
C GLU A 98 19.90 14.81 31.79
N ALA A 99 20.42 14.26 30.70
CA ALA A 99 21.83 13.88 30.59
C ALA A 99 22.78 15.10 30.66
N MET A 100 22.36 16.25 30.12
CA MET A 100 23.09 17.51 30.25
C MET A 100 23.05 18.03 31.70
N GLY A 101 21.88 17.96 32.36
CA GLY A 101 21.75 18.29 33.79
C GLY A 101 22.61 17.42 34.70
N ALA A 102 22.72 16.13 34.37
CA ALA A 102 23.60 15.17 35.04
C ALA A 102 25.09 15.33 34.67
N LYS A 103 25.46 16.27 33.79
CA LYS A 103 26.82 16.48 33.25
C LYS A 103 27.42 15.26 32.54
N ILE A 104 26.58 14.34 32.07
CA ILE A 104 26.98 13.19 31.26
C ILE A 104 27.22 13.64 29.80
N LEU A 105 26.42 14.59 29.34
CA LEU A 105 26.48 15.13 27.98
C LEU A 105 27.15 16.51 27.98
N SER A 106 28.12 16.72 27.09
CA SER A 106 28.70 18.05 26.86
C SER A 106 27.70 18.98 26.17
N ASN A 107 27.88 20.29 26.34
CA ASN A 107 27.02 21.29 25.70
C ASN A 107 27.05 21.15 24.16
N ASP A 108 28.23 20.90 23.57
CA ASP A 108 28.36 20.71 22.13
C ASP A 108 27.64 19.45 21.62
N ALA A 109 27.72 18.35 22.37
CA ALA A 109 27.00 17.12 22.01
C ALA A 109 25.49 17.30 22.14
N PHE A 110 25.03 18.04 23.15
CA PHE A 110 23.62 18.39 23.31
C PHE A 110 23.14 19.27 22.14
N GLN A 111 23.86 20.34 21.80
CA GLN A 111 23.51 21.22 20.69
C GLN A 111 23.52 20.49 19.34
N LEU A 112 24.48 19.59 19.12
CA LEU A 112 24.53 18.73 17.94
C LEU A 112 23.29 17.83 17.84
N MET A 113 22.89 17.21 18.96
CA MET A 113 21.70 16.35 19.04
C MET A 113 20.41 17.15 18.78
N ILE A 114 20.23 18.31 19.44
CA ILE A 114 19.04 19.17 19.24
C ILE A 114 18.94 19.62 17.78
N SER A 115 20.04 20.15 17.23
CA SER A 115 20.08 20.71 15.87
C SER A 115 19.80 19.65 14.82
N SER A 116 20.46 18.48 14.91
CA SER A 116 20.22 17.37 13.99
C SER A 116 18.80 16.83 14.07
N SER A 117 18.20 16.77 15.26
CA SER A 117 16.82 16.31 15.47
C SER A 117 15.80 17.26 14.86
N LEU A 118 15.95 18.57 15.05
CA LEU A 118 15.05 19.57 14.45
C LEU A 118 15.11 19.56 12.93
N VAL A 119 16.32 19.54 12.35
CA VAL A 119 16.48 19.47 10.89
C VAL A 119 15.86 18.18 10.35
N THR A 120 16.07 17.05 11.02
CA THR A 120 15.48 15.77 10.61
C THR A 120 13.96 15.79 10.72
N LEU A 121 13.39 16.45 11.74
CA LEU A 121 11.95 16.59 11.91
C LEU A 121 11.32 17.45 10.80
N ILE A 122 11.98 18.54 10.40
CA ILE A 122 11.58 19.36 9.24
C ILE A 122 11.70 18.57 7.93
N LEU A 123 12.73 17.73 7.81
CA LEU A 123 12.97 16.92 6.61
C LEU A 123 12.04 15.70 6.51
N SER A 124 11.50 15.23 7.65
CA SER A 124 10.69 14.01 7.75
C SER A 124 9.46 13.98 6.82
N PRO A 125 8.61 15.02 6.74
CA PRO A 125 7.50 15.05 5.78
C PRO A 125 7.95 14.88 4.32
N LEU A 126 9.10 15.44 3.95
CA LEU A 126 9.66 15.31 2.60
C LEU A 126 10.18 13.88 2.35
N LEU A 127 10.85 13.29 3.33
CA LEU A 127 11.33 11.90 3.27
C LEU A 127 10.16 10.91 3.17
N ILE A 128 9.12 11.09 3.98
CA ILE A 128 7.90 10.27 3.95
C ILE A 128 7.19 10.41 2.60
N GLY A 129 6.98 11.64 2.13
CA GLY A 129 6.32 11.91 0.85
C GLY A 129 7.07 11.36 -0.36
N LYS A 130 8.42 11.44 -0.35
CA LYS A 130 9.27 10.95 -1.46
C LYS A 130 9.77 9.51 -1.26
N SER A 131 9.47 8.86 -0.13
CA SER A 131 9.97 7.53 0.26
C SER A 131 9.80 6.50 -0.85
N ARG A 132 8.62 6.44 -1.49
CA ARG A 132 8.32 5.50 -2.57
C ARG A 132 9.07 5.78 -3.86
N THR A 133 9.40 7.02 -4.16
CA THR A 133 10.16 7.41 -5.36
C THR A 133 11.64 7.11 -5.16
N ILE A 134 12.17 7.44 -3.97
CA ILE A 134 13.55 7.14 -3.59
C ILE A 134 13.75 5.61 -3.53
N ALA A 135 12.81 4.87 -2.93
CA ALA A 135 12.87 3.41 -2.89
C ALA A 135 12.91 2.78 -4.28
N ARG A 136 12.13 3.30 -5.24
CA ARG A 136 12.16 2.85 -6.65
C ARG A 136 13.50 3.14 -7.33
N PHE A 137 14.04 4.34 -7.13
CA PHE A 137 15.34 4.74 -7.69
C PHE A 137 16.49 3.88 -7.14
N ILE A 138 16.54 3.67 -5.83
CA ILE A 138 17.56 2.84 -5.18
C ILE A 138 17.44 1.38 -5.64
N ASP A 139 16.23 0.83 -5.68
CA ASP A 139 16.00 -0.55 -6.14
C ASP A 139 16.42 -0.75 -7.61
N SER A 140 16.28 0.28 -8.45
CA SER A 140 16.75 0.25 -9.85
C SER A 140 18.28 0.28 -10.00
N LEU A 141 19.00 0.93 -9.08
CA LEU A 141 20.47 1.02 -9.08
C LEU A 141 21.14 -0.27 -8.57
N PHE A 142 20.51 -0.97 -7.63
CA PHE A 142 21.05 -2.19 -7.03
C PHE A 142 20.77 -3.46 -7.85
N GLY A 143 20.38 -3.30 -9.12
CA GLY A 143 20.31 -4.39 -10.09
C GLY A 143 19.49 -5.57 -9.57
N SER A 144 18.21 -5.36 -9.30
CA SER A 144 17.31 -6.49 -9.17
C SER A 144 17.22 -7.13 -10.56
N LYS A 145 17.90 -8.27 -10.73
CA LYS A 145 17.37 -9.35 -11.56
C LYS A 145 16.01 -9.70 -10.96
N ASP A 146 15.01 -8.91 -11.30
CA ASP A 146 13.64 -9.37 -11.23
C ASP A 146 13.63 -10.66 -12.05
N HIS A 147 13.30 -11.76 -11.37
CA HIS A 147 12.83 -12.96 -12.04
C HIS A 147 11.89 -12.55 -13.16
N PRO A 148 12.00 -13.17 -14.35
CA PRO A 148 11.48 -12.65 -15.61
C PRO A 148 10.12 -12.02 -15.39
N ASN A 149 10.14 -10.70 -15.51
CA ASN A 149 9.01 -9.82 -15.38
C ASN A 149 8.00 -10.20 -16.48
N HIS A 150 7.06 -11.08 -16.14
CA HIS A 150 5.73 -11.11 -16.77
C HIS A 150 4.95 -9.85 -16.31
N THR A 151 5.54 -8.67 -16.51
CA THR A 151 4.98 -7.39 -16.08
C THR A 151 4.37 -6.68 -17.27
N GLY A 152 3.06 -6.54 -17.23
CA GLY A 152 2.28 -5.70 -18.14
C GLY A 152 1.50 -6.50 -19.15
N GLY A 153 0.21 -6.17 -19.29
CA GLY A 153 -0.60 -6.57 -20.43
C GLY A 153 -0.15 -5.91 -21.73
N ASP A 154 0.74 -4.91 -21.69
CA ASP A 154 1.23 -4.19 -22.86
C ASP A 154 1.98 -5.08 -23.87
N ALA A 155 2.52 -6.21 -23.43
CA ALA A 155 3.14 -7.22 -24.29
C ALA A 155 2.19 -8.37 -24.68
N LEU A 156 0.95 -8.34 -24.20
CA LEU A 156 -0.07 -9.36 -24.45
C LEU A 156 -1.08 -8.86 -25.48
N SER A 157 -1.61 -9.79 -26.27
CA SER A 157 -2.70 -9.53 -27.20
C SER A 157 -3.58 -10.78 -27.27
N GLY A 158 -4.89 -10.60 -27.29
CA GLY A 158 -5.85 -11.71 -27.29
C GLY A 158 -5.94 -12.47 -25.97
N HIS A 159 -5.41 -11.92 -24.87
CA HIS A 159 -5.47 -12.51 -23.53
C HIS A 159 -6.81 -12.25 -22.83
N VAL A 160 -7.07 -13.02 -21.77
CA VAL A 160 -8.21 -12.82 -20.87
C VAL A 160 -7.74 -12.07 -19.63
N VAL A 161 -8.46 -11.02 -19.23
CA VAL A 161 -8.16 -10.26 -18.01
C VAL A 161 -9.11 -10.68 -16.89
N VAL A 162 -8.57 -11.20 -15.79
CA VAL A 162 -9.35 -11.59 -14.61
C VAL A 162 -9.10 -10.58 -13.49
N ILE A 163 -10.14 -9.89 -13.05
CA ILE A 163 -10.09 -8.85 -12.02
C ILE A 163 -10.66 -9.39 -10.72
N GLY A 164 -9.79 -9.51 -9.71
CA GLY A 164 -10.04 -10.20 -8.46
C GLY A 164 -9.56 -11.66 -8.52
N TYR A 165 -8.71 -12.04 -7.56
CA TYR A 165 -8.10 -13.37 -7.44
C TYR A 165 -8.48 -14.04 -6.11
N GLY A 166 -9.77 -13.94 -5.77
CA GLY A 166 -10.41 -14.69 -4.70
C GLY A 166 -10.76 -16.12 -5.10
N VAL A 167 -11.68 -16.77 -4.38
CA VAL A 167 -12.11 -18.15 -4.68
C VAL A 167 -12.65 -18.27 -6.12
N SER A 168 -13.60 -17.42 -6.50
CA SER A 168 -14.18 -17.43 -7.85
C SER A 168 -13.14 -17.09 -8.93
N GLY A 169 -12.29 -16.09 -8.67
CA GLY A 169 -11.24 -15.68 -9.61
C GLY A 169 -10.17 -16.76 -9.84
N ARG A 170 -9.80 -17.49 -8.79
CA ARG A 170 -8.87 -18.63 -8.91
C ARG A 170 -9.45 -19.73 -9.80
N ASN A 171 -10.68 -20.16 -9.55
CA ASN A 171 -11.32 -21.18 -10.37
C ASN A 171 -11.39 -20.77 -11.86
N VAL A 172 -11.75 -19.52 -12.14
CA VAL A 172 -11.76 -19.00 -13.51
C VAL A 172 -10.36 -19.05 -14.14
N VAL A 173 -9.33 -18.66 -13.40
CA VAL A 173 -7.95 -18.67 -13.90
C VAL A 173 -7.46 -20.09 -14.14
N ASP A 174 -7.72 -21.01 -13.21
CA ASP A 174 -7.33 -22.42 -13.34
C ASP A 174 -7.97 -23.05 -14.58
N ASP A 175 -9.29 -22.89 -14.76
CA ASP A 175 -10.02 -23.41 -15.93
C ASP A 175 -9.51 -22.81 -17.25
N LEU A 176 -9.21 -21.50 -17.28
CA LEU A 176 -8.68 -20.83 -18.47
C LEU A 176 -7.27 -21.33 -18.82
N LEU A 177 -6.40 -21.48 -17.82
CA LEU A 177 -5.03 -21.96 -18.04
C LEU A 177 -5.00 -23.40 -18.55
N GLU A 178 -5.91 -24.26 -18.09
CA GLU A 178 -6.05 -25.64 -18.61
C GLU A 178 -6.39 -25.68 -20.11
N THR A 179 -7.08 -24.65 -20.61
CA THR A 179 -7.39 -24.52 -22.05
C THR A 179 -6.25 -23.91 -22.88
N GLY A 180 -5.13 -23.55 -22.25
CA GLY A 180 -3.96 -22.93 -22.90
C GLY A 180 -4.12 -21.42 -23.14
N GLU A 181 -5.10 -20.79 -22.49
CA GLU A 181 -5.35 -19.36 -22.66
C GLU A 181 -4.31 -18.50 -21.93
N GLN A 182 -3.94 -17.36 -22.53
CA GLN A 182 -3.13 -16.37 -21.85
C GLN A 182 -4.01 -15.57 -20.90
N VAL A 183 -3.70 -15.63 -19.60
CA VAL A 183 -4.50 -14.99 -18.55
C VAL A 183 -3.67 -13.93 -17.82
N LEU A 184 -4.22 -12.73 -17.69
CA LEU A 184 -3.69 -11.65 -16.86
C LEU A 184 -4.60 -11.43 -15.65
N VAL A 185 -4.05 -11.57 -14.45
CA VAL A 185 -4.76 -11.35 -13.18
C VAL A 185 -4.47 -9.94 -12.65
N ILE A 186 -5.51 -9.22 -12.24
CA ILE A 186 -5.40 -7.97 -11.48
C ILE A 186 -5.98 -8.20 -10.08
N ASP A 187 -5.17 -7.99 -9.04
CA ASP A 187 -5.61 -8.11 -7.64
C ASP A 187 -4.85 -7.13 -6.73
N MET A 188 -5.45 -6.79 -5.59
CA MET A 188 -4.85 -5.90 -4.58
C MET A 188 -3.98 -6.66 -3.57
N GLY A 189 -4.17 -7.97 -3.45
CA GLY A 189 -3.51 -8.85 -2.50
C GLY A 189 -2.20 -9.42 -3.04
N PRO A 190 -1.05 -9.13 -2.42
CA PRO A 190 0.25 -9.60 -2.91
C PRO A 190 0.40 -11.13 -2.88
N ASN A 191 -0.28 -11.81 -1.96
CA ASN A 191 -0.31 -13.28 -1.91
C ASN A 191 -1.07 -13.88 -3.10
N GLY A 192 -2.19 -13.27 -3.50
CA GLY A 192 -2.95 -13.71 -4.67
C GLY A 192 -2.14 -13.55 -5.96
N ILE A 193 -1.49 -12.40 -6.12
CA ILE A 193 -0.61 -12.13 -7.27
C ILE A 193 0.57 -13.11 -7.34
N ARG A 194 1.18 -13.44 -6.19
CA ARG A 194 2.24 -14.45 -6.16
C ARG A 194 1.72 -15.81 -6.61
N HIS A 195 0.58 -16.23 -6.10
CA HIS A 195 -0.02 -17.51 -6.45
C HIS A 195 -0.45 -17.58 -7.93
N ALA A 196 -1.04 -16.50 -8.46
CA ALA A 196 -1.38 -16.39 -9.89
C ALA A 196 -0.16 -16.62 -10.79
N ARG A 197 1.00 -16.09 -10.41
CA ARG A 197 2.26 -16.31 -11.13
C ARG A 197 2.78 -17.74 -10.99
N GLU A 198 2.65 -18.34 -9.80
CA GLU A 198 3.06 -19.72 -9.55
C GLU A 198 2.29 -20.71 -10.43
N VAL A 199 1.00 -20.46 -10.70
CA VAL A 199 0.17 -21.31 -11.57
C VAL A 199 0.33 -20.99 -13.06
N GLY A 200 1.14 -19.99 -13.43
CA GLY A 200 1.48 -19.68 -14.82
C GLY A 200 0.71 -18.50 -15.46
N ALA A 201 -0.12 -17.78 -14.69
CA ALA A 201 -0.76 -16.57 -15.18
C ALA A 201 0.18 -15.34 -15.13
N PHE A 202 -0.05 -14.38 -16.03
CA PHE A 202 0.47 -13.03 -15.87
C PHE A 202 -0.26 -12.35 -14.70
N ALA A 203 0.41 -11.46 -13.95
CA ALA A 203 -0.24 -10.84 -12.80
C ALA A 203 0.24 -9.43 -12.50
N LEU A 204 -0.73 -8.54 -12.24
CA LEU A 204 -0.57 -7.13 -11.96
C LEU A 204 -1.17 -6.78 -10.57
N LEU A 205 -0.32 -6.31 -9.67
CA LEU A 205 -0.73 -5.86 -8.34
C LEU A 205 -1.28 -4.43 -8.43
N GLY A 206 -2.58 -4.23 -8.21
CA GLY A 206 -3.19 -2.91 -8.30
C GLY A 206 -4.69 -2.87 -8.06
N ASN A 207 -5.23 -1.66 -7.89
CA ASN A 207 -6.67 -1.42 -7.84
C ASN A 207 -7.21 -1.22 -9.25
N ALA A 208 -8.08 -2.12 -9.72
CA ALA A 208 -8.74 -2.02 -11.03
C ALA A 208 -9.65 -0.80 -11.21
N GLN A 209 -10.04 -0.12 -10.13
CA GLN A 209 -10.74 1.18 -10.20
C GLN A 209 -9.81 2.34 -10.62
N ARG A 210 -8.50 2.11 -10.80
CA ARG A 210 -7.56 3.14 -11.21
C ARG A 210 -7.28 3.05 -12.71
N ARG A 211 -7.40 4.17 -13.41
CA ARG A 211 -7.26 4.25 -14.87
C ARG A 211 -5.92 3.71 -15.38
N ASP A 212 -4.83 4.02 -14.68
CA ASP A 212 -3.50 3.53 -15.03
C ASP A 212 -3.39 2.00 -14.93
N VAL A 213 -4.06 1.37 -13.97
CA VAL A 213 -4.05 -0.09 -13.79
C VAL A 213 -4.76 -0.80 -14.96
N ILE A 214 -5.89 -0.24 -15.41
CA ILE A 214 -6.65 -0.77 -16.55
C ILE A 214 -5.90 -0.58 -17.88
N ASP A 215 -5.20 0.54 -18.04
CA ASP A 215 -4.37 0.81 -19.21
C ASP A 215 -3.22 -0.22 -19.33
N HIS A 216 -2.44 -0.40 -18.25
CA HIS A 216 -1.34 -1.38 -18.18
C HIS A 216 -1.80 -2.84 -18.29
N ALA A 217 -3.11 -3.11 -18.14
CA ALA A 217 -3.67 -4.43 -18.32
C ALA A 217 -3.90 -4.79 -19.79
N GLY A 218 -3.67 -3.86 -20.72
CA GLY A 218 -3.83 -4.09 -22.15
C GLY A 218 -5.28 -4.34 -22.55
N ILE A 219 -6.25 -3.69 -21.89
CA ILE A 219 -7.68 -3.94 -22.10
C ILE A 219 -8.11 -3.76 -23.56
N ARG A 220 -7.51 -2.80 -24.29
CA ARG A 220 -7.80 -2.53 -25.71
C ARG A 220 -7.47 -3.69 -26.65
N VAL A 221 -6.58 -4.59 -26.22
CA VAL A 221 -6.12 -5.74 -27.02
C VAL A 221 -6.47 -7.06 -26.34
N ALA A 222 -7.21 -7.03 -25.23
CA ALA A 222 -7.74 -8.21 -24.56
C ALA A 222 -9.01 -8.70 -25.28
N LYS A 223 -9.31 -10.00 -25.18
CA LYS A 223 -10.51 -10.57 -25.81
C LYS A 223 -11.72 -10.72 -24.88
N LEU A 224 -11.48 -10.69 -23.57
CA LEU A 224 -12.51 -10.92 -22.55
C LEU A 224 -12.02 -10.36 -21.20
N VAL A 225 -12.94 -9.76 -20.45
CA VAL A 225 -12.73 -9.41 -19.04
C VAL A 225 -13.67 -10.23 -18.15
N VAL A 226 -13.12 -10.84 -17.11
CA VAL A 226 -13.89 -11.48 -16.04
C VAL A 226 -13.71 -10.72 -14.73
N LEU A 227 -14.79 -10.18 -14.19
CA LEU A 227 -14.80 -9.46 -12.91
C LEU A 227 -15.34 -10.36 -11.80
N THR A 228 -14.55 -10.60 -10.75
CA THR A 228 -14.95 -11.46 -9.62
C THR A 228 -14.99 -10.74 -8.27
N LEU A 229 -14.93 -9.40 -8.30
CA LEU A 229 -14.94 -8.55 -7.10
C LEU A 229 -16.25 -8.71 -6.30
N PRO A 230 -16.19 -8.85 -4.96
CA PRO A 230 -17.37 -9.06 -4.13
C PRO A 230 -18.16 -7.77 -3.85
N ASP A 231 -17.55 -6.60 -4.01
CA ASP A 231 -18.19 -5.30 -3.78
C ASP A 231 -18.85 -4.78 -5.08
N HIS A 232 -20.16 -4.62 -5.06
CA HIS A 232 -20.94 -4.23 -6.24
C HIS A 232 -20.59 -2.84 -6.77
N ARG A 233 -20.20 -1.89 -5.90
CA ARG A 233 -19.81 -0.54 -6.31
C ARG A 233 -18.46 -0.56 -7.03
N ALA A 234 -17.49 -1.27 -6.47
CA ALA A 234 -16.19 -1.48 -7.09
C ALA A 234 -16.33 -2.18 -8.44
N SER A 235 -17.20 -3.20 -8.54
CA SER A 235 -17.50 -3.87 -9.81
C SER A 235 -18.06 -2.89 -10.84
N ALA A 236 -19.14 -2.16 -10.51
CA ALA A 236 -19.76 -1.20 -11.42
C ALA A 236 -18.79 -0.10 -11.87
N GLN A 237 -18.01 0.48 -10.95
CA GLN A 237 -17.01 1.50 -11.29
C GLN A 237 -15.91 0.97 -12.20
N THR A 238 -15.43 -0.25 -11.94
CA THR A 238 -14.40 -0.88 -12.78
C THR A 238 -14.93 -1.15 -14.18
N ILE A 239 -16.18 -1.60 -14.33
CA ILE A 239 -16.84 -1.82 -15.63
C ILE A 239 -16.96 -0.50 -16.41
N ILE A 240 -17.47 0.56 -15.79
CA ILE A 240 -17.57 1.88 -16.41
C ILE A 240 -16.20 2.35 -16.91
N GLN A 241 -15.17 2.11 -16.11
CA GLN A 241 -13.81 2.47 -16.51
C GLN A 241 -13.32 1.63 -17.68
N ILE A 242 -13.52 0.31 -17.68
CA ILE A 242 -13.19 -0.57 -18.82
C ILE A 242 -13.89 -0.09 -20.09
N ARG A 243 -15.19 0.25 -20.00
CA ARG A 243 -15.98 0.79 -21.11
C ARG A 243 -15.43 2.10 -21.68
N SER A 244 -14.74 2.90 -20.87
CA SER A 244 -14.05 4.11 -21.34
C SER A 244 -12.79 3.83 -22.17
N PHE A 245 -12.22 2.63 -22.08
CA PHE A 245 -11.10 2.19 -22.92
C PHE A 245 -11.58 1.45 -24.16
N ASP A 246 -12.50 0.52 -23.96
CA ASP A 246 -13.09 -0.32 -25.00
C ASP A 246 -14.58 -0.54 -24.70
N ASN A 247 -15.43 0.01 -25.57
CA ASN A 247 -16.88 -0.06 -25.39
C ASN A 247 -17.44 -1.46 -25.69
N ASP A 248 -16.73 -2.27 -26.47
CA ASP A 248 -17.28 -3.49 -27.09
C ASP A 248 -16.68 -4.78 -26.51
N ILE A 249 -15.58 -4.69 -25.75
CA ILE A 249 -14.98 -5.87 -25.10
C ILE A 249 -16.01 -6.68 -24.29
N PRO A 250 -16.09 -8.01 -24.47
CA PRO A 250 -16.95 -8.84 -23.64
C PRO A 250 -16.55 -8.76 -22.16
N ILE A 251 -17.54 -8.55 -21.28
CA ILE A 251 -17.38 -8.51 -19.83
C ILE A 251 -18.34 -9.50 -19.17
N ILE A 252 -17.78 -10.44 -18.41
CA ILE A 252 -18.51 -11.33 -17.52
C ILE A 252 -18.25 -10.85 -16.08
N ALA A 253 -19.29 -10.50 -15.34
CA ALA A 253 -19.15 -9.97 -13.98
C ALA A 253 -19.94 -10.81 -12.98
N ARG A 254 -19.32 -11.06 -11.82
CA ARG A 254 -19.98 -11.64 -10.65
C ARG A 254 -20.86 -10.60 -9.96
N ALA A 255 -22.11 -10.96 -9.69
CA ALA A 255 -22.96 -10.29 -8.71
C ALA A 255 -23.03 -11.14 -7.45
N ARG A 256 -22.46 -10.64 -6.34
CA ARG A 256 -22.49 -11.36 -5.06
C ARG A 256 -23.89 -11.47 -4.48
N TYR A 257 -24.72 -10.45 -4.68
CA TYR A 257 -26.09 -10.39 -4.21
C TYR A 257 -27.02 -10.10 -5.39
N SER A 258 -28.14 -10.82 -5.49
CA SER A 258 -29.05 -10.73 -6.64
C SER A 258 -29.57 -9.32 -6.88
N ILE A 259 -29.82 -8.58 -5.79
CA ILE A 259 -30.32 -7.20 -5.83
C ILE A 259 -29.40 -6.24 -6.61
N HIS A 260 -28.11 -6.54 -6.72
CA HIS A 260 -27.14 -5.69 -7.42
C HIS A 260 -26.86 -6.16 -8.86
N GLY A 261 -27.47 -7.25 -9.31
CA GLY A 261 -27.27 -7.76 -10.66
C GLY A 261 -27.65 -6.76 -11.74
N GLN A 262 -28.75 -6.01 -11.53
CA GLN A 262 -29.18 -4.99 -12.49
C GLN A 262 -28.20 -3.82 -12.57
N GLN A 263 -27.70 -3.33 -11.43
CA GLN A 263 -26.70 -2.25 -11.40
C GLN A 263 -25.42 -2.62 -12.15
N ILE A 264 -24.99 -3.88 -12.07
CA ILE A 264 -23.79 -4.37 -12.77
C ILE A 264 -24.05 -4.47 -14.28
N ARG A 265 -25.26 -4.88 -14.70
CA ARG A 265 -25.68 -4.86 -16.11
C ARG A 265 -25.74 -3.43 -16.65
N ASP A 266 -26.35 -2.52 -15.91
CA ASP A 266 -26.50 -1.11 -16.30
C ASP A 266 -25.12 -0.41 -16.42
N ALA A 267 -24.12 -0.85 -15.64
CA ALA A 267 -22.75 -0.38 -15.77
C ALA A 267 -22.06 -0.81 -17.08
N GLY A 268 -22.59 -1.82 -17.78
CA GLY A 268 -22.12 -2.28 -19.09
C GLY A 268 -21.58 -3.71 -19.13
N ALA A 269 -21.79 -4.55 -18.10
CA ALA A 269 -21.42 -5.97 -18.18
C ALA A 269 -22.34 -6.71 -19.16
N ASN A 270 -21.76 -7.55 -20.03
CA ASN A 270 -22.53 -8.32 -21.01
C ASN A 270 -23.24 -9.51 -20.34
N ILE A 271 -22.53 -10.19 -19.43
CA ILE A 271 -23.07 -11.32 -18.67
C ILE A 271 -22.86 -11.01 -17.20
N VAL A 272 -23.92 -11.20 -16.41
CA VAL A 272 -23.85 -11.11 -14.95
C VAL A 272 -24.20 -12.47 -14.37
N VAL A 273 -23.25 -13.04 -13.63
CA VAL A 273 -23.41 -14.31 -12.92
C VAL A 273 -23.83 -14.01 -11.50
N ASP A 274 -25.05 -14.41 -11.15
CA ASP A 274 -25.61 -14.26 -9.81
C ASP A 274 -25.14 -15.39 -8.89
N GLU A 275 -24.34 -15.03 -7.89
CA GLU A 275 -23.78 -16.00 -6.95
C GLU A 275 -24.83 -16.62 -6.03
N GLU A 276 -25.79 -15.84 -5.52
CA GLU A 276 -26.83 -16.34 -4.61
C GLU A 276 -27.73 -17.34 -5.32
N GLU A 277 -28.10 -17.05 -6.57
CA GLU A 277 -28.90 -17.94 -7.41
C GLU A 277 -28.13 -19.24 -7.74
N CYS A 278 -26.87 -19.14 -8.17
CA CYS A 278 -26.02 -20.32 -8.44
C CYS A 278 -25.86 -21.21 -7.20
N VAL A 279 -25.60 -20.60 -6.03
CA VAL A 279 -25.48 -21.32 -4.76
C VAL A 279 -26.81 -21.95 -4.37
N GLY A 280 -27.92 -21.21 -4.48
CA GLY A 280 -29.28 -21.69 -4.19
C GLY A 280 -29.66 -22.92 -5.00
N HIS A 281 -29.44 -22.90 -6.32
CA HIS A 281 -29.67 -24.06 -7.19
C HIS A 281 -28.79 -25.26 -6.83
N THR A 282 -27.53 -25.00 -6.48
CA THR A 282 -26.61 -26.07 -6.06
C THR A 282 -27.06 -26.71 -4.74
N LEU A 283 -27.52 -25.92 -3.78
CA LEU A 283 -28.08 -26.41 -2.53
C LEU A 283 -29.33 -27.25 -2.78
N ALA A 284 -30.27 -26.75 -3.59
CA ALA A 284 -31.47 -27.50 -3.95
C ALA A 284 -31.14 -28.86 -4.58
N LYS A 285 -30.22 -28.88 -5.56
CA LYS A 285 -29.78 -30.12 -6.21
C LYS A 285 -29.14 -31.10 -5.23
N LYS A 286 -28.28 -30.63 -4.33
CA LYS A 286 -27.65 -31.48 -3.31
C LYS A 286 -28.66 -32.01 -2.29
N THR A 287 -29.62 -31.19 -1.88
CA THR A 287 -30.72 -31.59 -0.98
C THR A 287 -31.58 -32.67 -1.61
N LEU A 288 -32.02 -32.50 -2.86
CA LEU A 288 -32.82 -33.50 -3.58
C LEU A 288 -32.06 -34.83 -3.69
N LYS A 289 -30.78 -34.78 -4.08
CA LYS A 289 -29.92 -35.97 -4.14
C LYS A 289 -29.82 -36.67 -2.79
N GLN A 290 -29.72 -35.92 -1.69
CA GLN A 290 -29.65 -36.49 -0.33
C GLN A 290 -30.98 -37.12 0.12
N LEU A 291 -32.10 -36.61 -0.41
CA LEU A 291 -33.45 -37.18 -0.19
C LEU A 291 -33.77 -38.35 -1.14
N GLY A 292 -32.87 -38.68 -2.08
CA GLY A 292 -33.08 -39.74 -3.06
C GLY A 292 -34.05 -39.39 -4.18
N MET A 293 -34.26 -38.09 -4.45
CA MET A 293 -35.07 -37.57 -5.55
C MET A 293 -34.23 -37.24 -6.79
#